data_AF-A0A7D9M2J2-F1
#
_entry.id   AF-A0A7D9M2J2-F1
#
_cell.length_a   1.000
_cell.length_b   1.000
_cell.length_c   1.000
_cell.angle_alpha   90.00
_cell.angle_beta   90.00
_cell.angle_gamma   90.00
#
_symmetry.space_group_name_H-M   'P 1'
#
loop_
_entity.id
_entity.type
_entity.pdbx_description
1 polymer ?
#
loop_
_entity_poly.entity_id
_entity_poly.type
_entity_poly.pdbx_seq_one_letter_code
_entity_poly.pdbx_strand_id
1 'polypeptide(L)'
;GSGFTTTPKAPLRPNELFYNRLTPLLKEKNIDVSSSNRKDWPIAIMRKVMQELLHETPQDLLEKELWCSSTCTSDWWKMSQTYSRSVAVMSIIGYILGLGDRHLDNMLIDFTTGEIVHIDYNICFEKGRGLRVPEKVPFRLTANLETALGVTGVE
;
A
#
# COMPACT_ATOMS: atom_id res chain seq x y z
N GLY A 1 -2.49 -36.48 28.00
CA GLY A 1 -3.16 -35.33 27.37
C GLY A 1 -2.40 -34.95 26.13
N SER A 2 -2.98 -35.12 24.95
CA SER A 2 -2.36 -34.74 23.67
C SER A 2 -2.51 -33.24 23.46
N GLY A 3 -1.40 -32.50 23.58
CA GLY A 3 -1.34 -31.09 23.25
C GLY A 3 -1.52 -30.86 21.75
N PHE A 4 -2.54 -30.10 21.38
CA PHE A 4 -2.72 -29.61 20.01
C PHE A 4 -1.66 -28.54 19.72
N THR A 5 -0.58 -28.92 19.03
CA THR A 5 0.32 -27.98 18.36
C THR A 5 -0.36 -27.53 17.07
N THR A 6 -1.15 -26.45 17.12
CA THR A 6 -1.60 -25.79 15.90
C THR A 6 -0.40 -25.03 15.32
N THR A 7 0.16 -25.54 14.22
CA THR A 7 1.16 -24.79 13.45
C THR A 7 0.51 -23.50 12.95
N PRO A 8 1.16 -22.33 13.11
CA PRO A 8 0.61 -21.08 12.61
C PRO A 8 0.47 -21.18 11.10
N LYS A 9 -0.76 -20.96 10.62
CA LYS A 9 -1.10 -21.01 9.20
C LYS A 9 -0.30 -19.91 8.48
N ALA A 10 0.37 -20.27 7.39
CA ALA A 10 1.12 -19.30 6.59
C ALA A 10 0.22 -18.12 6.17
N PRO A 11 0.76 -16.88 6.13
CA PRO A 11 -0.01 -15.73 5.70
C PRO A 11 -0.46 -15.90 4.25
N LEU A 12 -1.70 -15.48 3.97
CA LEU A 12 -2.26 -15.52 2.62
C LEU A 12 -1.56 -14.51 1.72
N ARG A 13 -1.45 -14.82 0.43
CA ARG A 13 -0.88 -13.88 -0.54
C ARG A 13 -1.86 -12.72 -0.80
N PRO A 14 -1.39 -11.51 -1.16
CA PRO A 14 -2.25 -10.35 -1.40
C PRO A 14 -3.39 -10.62 -2.41
N ASN A 15 -3.09 -11.33 -3.49
CA ASN A 15 -4.10 -11.71 -4.48
C ASN A 15 -5.18 -12.63 -3.89
N GLU A 16 -4.79 -13.60 -3.06
CA GLU A 16 -5.74 -14.52 -2.42
C GLU A 16 -6.65 -13.77 -1.45
N LEU A 17 -6.10 -12.87 -0.62
CA LEU A 17 -6.87 -12.01 0.28
C LEU A 17 -7.92 -11.19 -0.49
N PHE A 18 -7.52 -10.56 -1.59
CA PHE A 18 -8.42 -9.76 -2.42
C PHE A 18 -9.54 -10.61 -3.05
N TYR A 19 -9.20 -11.73 -3.70
CA TYR A 19 -10.20 -12.58 -4.37
C TYR A 19 -11.12 -13.31 -3.38
N ASN A 20 -10.65 -13.65 -2.18
CA ASN A 20 -11.47 -14.24 -1.13
C ASN A 20 -12.60 -13.31 -0.66
N ARG A 21 -12.36 -11.99 -0.64
CA ARG A 21 -13.37 -10.97 -0.33
C ARG A 21 -14.25 -10.64 -1.53
N LEU A 22 -13.66 -10.56 -2.72
CA LEU A 22 -14.36 -10.15 -3.94
C LEU A 22 -15.34 -11.19 -4.47
N THR A 23 -14.94 -12.47 -4.52
CA THR A 23 -15.69 -13.53 -5.21
C THR A 23 -17.10 -13.72 -4.65
N PRO A 24 -17.33 -13.78 -3.33
CA PRO A 24 -18.68 -13.88 -2.78
C PRO A 24 -19.59 -12.71 -3.16
N LEU A 25 -19.06 -11.48 -3.10
CA LEU A 25 -19.83 -10.26 -3.40
C LEU A 25 -20.22 -10.15 -4.88
N LEU A 26 -19.36 -10.60 -5.79
CA LEU A 26 -19.69 -10.69 -7.21
C LEU A 26 -20.73 -11.78 -7.47
N LYS A 27 -20.60 -12.93 -6.80
CA LYS A 27 -21.56 -14.04 -6.92
C LYS A 27 -22.97 -13.64 -6.47
N GLU A 28 -23.11 -12.81 -5.43
CA GLU A 28 -24.40 -12.23 -5.02
C GLU A 28 -25.07 -11.38 -6.11
N LYS A 29 -24.29 -10.86 -7.07
CA LYS A 29 -24.79 -10.15 -8.26
C LYS A 29 -24.87 -11.02 -9.51
N ASN A 30 -24.73 -12.35 -9.36
CA ASN A 30 -24.66 -13.31 -10.47
C ASN A 30 -23.51 -13.04 -11.44
N ILE A 31 -22.42 -12.45 -10.96
CA ILE A 31 -21.19 -12.23 -11.74
C ILE A 31 -20.16 -13.26 -11.28
N ASP A 32 -19.74 -14.13 -12.20
CA ASP A 32 -18.68 -15.09 -11.94
C ASP A 32 -17.31 -14.54 -12.36
N VAL A 33 -16.30 -14.67 -11.49
CA VAL A 33 -14.95 -14.13 -11.70
C VAL A 33 -14.25 -14.84 -12.85
N SER A 34 -14.50 -16.13 -13.07
CA SER A 34 -13.79 -16.91 -14.08
C SER A 34 -14.24 -16.60 -15.51
N SER A 35 -15.50 -16.19 -15.67
CA SER A 35 -16.14 -15.95 -16.96
C SER A 35 -16.35 -14.47 -17.31
N SER A 36 -16.23 -13.56 -16.34
CA SER A 36 -16.42 -12.12 -16.56
C SER A 36 -15.11 -11.37 -16.85
N ASN A 37 -15.22 -10.20 -17.48
CA ASN A 37 -14.10 -9.29 -17.66
C ASN A 37 -14.01 -8.32 -16.46
N ARG A 38 -12.80 -8.10 -15.93
CA ARG A 38 -12.54 -7.16 -14.83
C ARG A 38 -13.06 -5.74 -15.11
N LYS A 39 -13.07 -5.33 -16.38
CA LYS A 39 -13.57 -4.00 -16.77
C LYS A 39 -15.06 -3.79 -16.47
N ASP A 40 -15.81 -4.89 -16.36
CA ASP A 40 -17.26 -4.87 -16.16
C ASP A 40 -17.64 -5.03 -14.67
N TRP A 41 -16.66 -5.18 -13.78
CA TRP A 41 -16.94 -5.38 -12.35
C TRP A 41 -17.49 -4.10 -11.71
N PRO A 42 -18.57 -4.20 -10.90
CA PRO A 42 -19.15 -3.02 -10.25
C PRO A 42 -18.16 -2.31 -9.32
N ILE A 43 -17.92 -1.02 -9.59
CA ILE A 43 -17.01 -0.18 -8.78
C ILE A 43 -17.42 -0.15 -7.30
N ALA A 44 -18.73 -0.19 -7.02
CA ALA A 44 -19.25 -0.24 -5.66
C ALA A 44 -18.76 -1.47 -4.88
N ILE A 45 -18.67 -2.64 -5.54
CA ILE A 45 -18.16 -3.88 -4.93
C ILE A 45 -16.65 -3.77 -4.71
N MET A 46 -15.89 -3.32 -5.71
CA MET A 46 -14.44 -3.15 -5.58
C MET A 46 -14.09 -2.19 -4.44
N ARG A 47 -14.83 -1.08 -4.32
CA ARG A 47 -14.68 -0.12 -3.22
C ARG A 47 -15.04 -0.74 -1.87
N LYS A 48 -16.11 -1.53 -1.79
CA LYS A 48 -16.49 -2.23 -0.55
C LYS A 48 -15.37 -3.18 -0.08
N VAL A 49 -14.83 -4.00 -0.99
CA VAL A 49 -13.70 -4.89 -0.69
C VAL A 49 -12.48 -4.10 -0.19
N MET A 50 -12.15 -2.99 -0.85
CA MET A 50 -11.05 -2.12 -0.42
C MET A 50 -11.27 -1.57 0.99
N GLN A 51 -12.48 -1.10 1.30
CA GLN A 51 -12.82 -0.55 2.62
C GLN A 51 -12.74 -1.62 3.72
N GLU A 52 -13.24 -2.83 3.46
CA GLU A 52 -13.13 -3.96 4.40
C GLU A 52 -11.67 -4.30 4.71
N LEU A 53 -10.84 -4.43 3.68
CA LEU A 53 -9.41 -4.74 3.86
C LEU A 53 -8.65 -3.62 4.57
N LEU A 54 -8.99 -2.36 4.29
CA LEU A 54 -8.42 -1.21 5.00
C LEU A 54 -8.81 -1.20 6.48
N HIS A 55 -10.05 -1.59 6.81
CA HIS A 55 -10.51 -1.66 8.20
C HIS A 55 -9.86 -2.80 8.99
N GLU A 56 -9.53 -3.90 8.32
CA GLU A 56 -8.82 -5.05 8.91
C GLU A 56 -7.31 -4.77 9.12
N THR A 57 -6.76 -3.71 8.52
CA THR A 57 -5.32 -3.43 8.53
C THR A 57 -5.01 -2.20 9.39
N PRO A 58 -4.12 -2.30 10.40
CA PRO A 58 -3.65 -1.13 11.13
C PRO A 58 -2.97 -0.12 10.20
N GLN A 59 -3.25 1.16 10.43
CA GLN A 59 -2.72 2.26 9.61
C GLN A 59 -1.44 2.86 10.18
N ASP A 60 -1.05 2.46 11.39
CA ASP A 60 0.07 3.03 12.14
C ASP A 60 1.32 2.13 12.11
N LEU A 61 1.39 1.16 11.20
CA LEU A 61 2.51 0.21 11.16
C LEU A 61 3.83 0.92 10.89
N LEU A 62 3.84 1.82 9.90
CA LEU A 62 5.04 2.55 9.53
C LEU A 62 5.41 3.60 10.60
N GLU A 63 4.42 4.33 11.13
CA GLU A 63 4.63 5.29 12.22
C GLU A 63 5.29 4.62 13.43
N LYS A 64 4.77 3.46 13.83
CA LYS A 64 5.32 2.67 14.93
C LYS A 64 6.74 2.18 14.64
N GLU A 65 7.03 1.75 13.41
CA GLU A 65 8.36 1.28 13.06
C GLU A 65 9.39 2.42 13.09
N LEU A 66 9.02 3.62 12.62
CA LEU A 66 9.85 4.83 12.75
C LEU A 66 10.10 5.15 14.23
N TRP A 67 9.08 5.05 15.08
CA TRP A 67 9.27 5.23 16.51
C TRP A 67 10.21 4.17 17.12
N CYS A 68 9.95 2.88 16.87
CA CYS A 68 10.73 1.76 17.40
C CYS A 68 12.19 1.76 16.93
N SER A 69 12.47 2.31 15.75
CA SER A 69 13.83 2.44 15.20
C SER A 69 14.61 3.63 15.78
N SER A 70 13.94 4.52 16.51
CA SER A 70 14.56 5.73 17.09
C SER A 70 15.10 5.47 18.50
N THR A 71 16.25 6.03 18.83
CA THR A 71 16.83 5.85 20.18
C THR A 71 16.23 6.80 21.22
N CYS A 72 15.72 7.95 20.78
CA CYS A 72 15.11 8.96 21.61
C CYS A 72 14.12 9.83 20.81
N THR A 73 13.34 10.66 21.50
CA THR A 73 12.31 11.50 20.87
C THR A 73 12.87 12.51 19.86
N SER A 74 14.08 13.04 20.08
CA SER A 74 14.70 13.96 19.12
C SER A 74 15.07 13.28 17.81
N ASP A 75 15.53 12.03 17.88
CA ASP A 75 15.85 11.24 16.68
C ASP A 75 14.58 10.91 15.91
N TRP A 76 13.55 10.46 16.61
CA TRP A 76 12.24 10.20 16.01
C TRP A 76 11.67 11.44 15.33
N TRP A 77 11.75 12.59 16.00
CA TRP A 77 11.30 13.85 15.43
C TRP A 77 12.07 14.19 14.15
N LYS A 78 13.40 14.09 14.18
CA LYS A 78 14.24 14.33 13.00
C LYS A 78 13.91 13.37 11.87
N MET A 79 13.77 12.08 12.17
CA MET A 79 13.45 11.04 11.19
C MET A 79 12.06 11.25 10.58
N SER A 80 11.05 11.58 11.38
CA SER A 80 9.69 11.89 10.89
C SER A 80 9.69 13.09 9.93
N GLN A 81 10.49 14.13 10.24
CA GLN A 81 10.65 15.30 9.38
C GLN A 81 11.43 14.99 8.09
N THR A 82 12.40 14.06 8.13
CA THR A 82 13.07 13.57 6.92
C THR A 82 12.12 12.76 6.06
N TYR A 83 11.38 11.83 6.66
CA TYR A 83 10.37 11.02 5.99
C TYR A 83 9.34 11.87 5.27
N SER A 84 8.74 12.85 5.96
CA SER A 84 7.76 13.76 5.36
C SER A 84 8.31 14.50 4.14
N ARG A 85 9.51 15.09 4.24
CA ARG A 85 10.17 15.75 3.10
C ARG A 85 10.52 14.79 1.98
N SER A 86 11.03 13.61 2.31
CA SER A 86 11.45 12.61 1.33
C SER A 86 10.25 12.08 0.53
N VAL A 87 9.14 11.77 1.20
CA VAL A 87 7.87 11.38 0.56
C VAL A 87 7.35 12.48 -0.36
N ALA A 88 7.36 13.74 0.08
CA ALA A 88 6.91 14.86 -0.74
C ALA A 88 7.77 15.00 -2.02
N VAL A 89 9.10 15.03 -1.87
CA VAL A 89 10.04 15.17 -2.99
C VAL A 89 9.90 14.00 -3.96
N MET A 90 9.94 12.76 -3.46
CA MET A 90 9.85 11.56 -4.30
C MET A 90 8.48 11.43 -4.98
N SER A 91 7.40 11.89 -4.35
CA SER A 91 6.06 11.91 -4.96
C SER A 91 6.00 12.88 -6.14
N ILE A 92 6.54 14.09 -5.99
CA ILE A 92 6.53 15.09 -7.07
C ILE A 92 7.49 14.70 -8.20
N ILE A 93 8.68 14.19 -7.89
CA ILE A 93 9.61 13.66 -8.89
C ILE A 93 8.95 12.50 -9.65
N GLY A 94 8.36 11.55 -8.93
CA GLY A 94 7.65 10.42 -9.53
C GLY A 94 6.51 10.86 -10.44
N TYR A 95 5.74 11.88 -10.05
CA TYR A 95 4.71 12.47 -10.90
C TYR A 95 5.28 13.07 -12.18
N ILE A 96 6.31 13.91 -12.08
CA ILE A 96 6.94 14.57 -13.25
C ILE A 96 7.54 13.55 -14.22
N LEU A 97 8.21 12.52 -13.70
CA LEU A 97 8.79 11.45 -14.51
C LEU A 97 7.72 10.52 -15.11
N GLY A 98 6.49 10.56 -14.61
CA GLY A 98 5.46 9.58 -14.92
C GLY A 98 5.88 8.18 -14.48
N LEU A 99 6.49 8.06 -13.30
CA LEU A 99 6.83 6.79 -12.65
C LEU A 99 5.55 5.96 -12.45
N GLY A 100 5.68 4.65 -12.37
CA GLY A 100 4.64 3.67 -12.09
C GLY A 100 5.23 2.49 -11.32
N ASP A 101 4.43 1.45 -11.09
CA ASP A 101 4.87 0.20 -10.44
C ASP A 101 5.41 0.39 -9.01
N ARG A 102 4.76 1.30 -8.26
CA ARG A 102 5.09 1.65 -6.86
C ARG A 102 4.53 0.63 -5.86
N HIS A 103 4.86 -0.65 -6.04
CA HIS A 103 4.57 -1.68 -5.04
C HIS A 103 5.55 -1.61 -3.87
N LEU A 104 5.24 -2.31 -2.78
CA LEU A 104 6.02 -2.23 -1.54
C LEU A 104 7.47 -2.71 -1.72
N ASP A 105 7.72 -3.66 -2.63
CA ASP A 105 9.10 -4.09 -2.89
C ASP A 105 9.94 -3.03 -3.66
N ASN A 106 9.29 -2.05 -4.32
CA ASN A 106 9.95 -0.99 -5.08
C ASN A 106 10.04 0.34 -4.32
N MET A 107 9.50 0.42 -3.10
CA MET A 107 9.59 1.58 -2.22
C MET A 107 10.24 1.20 -0.90
N LEU A 108 11.52 1.50 -0.78
CA LEU A 108 12.30 1.21 0.42
C LEU A 108 12.31 2.41 1.35
N ILE A 109 12.42 2.15 2.65
CA ILE A 109 12.58 3.19 3.68
C ILE A 109 13.85 2.86 4.46
N ASP A 110 14.74 3.84 4.61
CA ASP A 110 15.88 3.73 5.51
C ASP A 110 15.46 4.14 6.93
N PHE A 111 15.33 3.17 7.83
CA PHE A 111 14.96 3.40 9.23
C PHE A 111 16.04 4.06 10.09
N THR A 112 17.21 4.35 9.53
CA THR A 112 18.26 5.15 10.19
C THR A 112 18.04 6.64 9.97
N THR A 113 17.51 7.02 8.80
CA THR A 113 17.42 8.42 8.36
C THR A 113 15.99 8.90 8.15
N GLY A 114 15.07 7.98 7.82
CA GLY A 114 13.68 8.24 7.42
C GLY A 114 13.51 8.44 5.92
N GLU A 115 14.56 8.32 5.10
CA GLU A 115 14.48 8.57 3.66
C GLU A 115 13.71 7.45 2.94
N ILE A 116 12.87 7.83 1.97
CA ILE A 116 12.19 6.88 1.07
C ILE A 116 12.92 6.84 -0.27
N VAL A 117 13.12 5.63 -0.80
CA VAL A 117 13.86 5.38 -2.04
C VAL A 117 13.02 4.52 -2.98
N HIS A 118 12.82 5.00 -4.20
CA HIS A 118 12.29 4.19 -5.31
C HIS A 118 13.45 3.50 -6.04
N ILE A 119 13.37 2.18 -6.23
CA ILE A 119 14.47 1.38 -6.78
C ILE A 119 14.25 0.85 -8.21
N ASP A 120 13.01 0.86 -8.71
CA ASP A 120 12.69 0.41 -10.07
C ASP A 120 12.12 1.57 -10.91
N TYR A 121 12.72 1.77 -12.09
CA TYR A 121 12.36 2.82 -13.05
C TYR A 121 11.95 2.24 -14.42
N ASN A 122 11.73 0.93 -14.53
CA ASN A 122 11.32 0.26 -15.77
C ASN A 122 9.97 0.79 -16.30
N ILE A 123 9.07 1.17 -15.39
CA ILE A 123 7.76 1.76 -15.68
C ILE A 123 7.78 3.28 -15.45
N CYS A 124 8.64 4.00 -16.19
CA CYS A 124 8.63 5.48 -16.24
C CYS A 124 7.96 6.02 -17.51
N PHE A 125 7.87 7.35 -17.64
CA PHE A 125 7.34 8.06 -18.80
C PHE A 125 5.90 7.66 -19.14
N GLU A 126 5.07 7.59 -18.10
CA GLU A 126 3.64 7.28 -18.17
C GLU A 126 3.30 5.87 -18.69
N LYS A 127 4.28 4.96 -18.81
CA LYS A 127 4.06 3.56 -19.22
C LYS A 127 3.02 2.82 -18.38
N GLY A 128 2.87 3.19 -17.10
CA GLY A 128 1.87 2.62 -16.18
C GLY A 128 0.42 2.75 -16.68
N ARG A 129 0.13 3.75 -17.52
CA ARG A 129 -1.21 3.94 -18.12
C ARG A 129 -1.53 2.93 -19.22
N GLY A 130 -0.51 2.32 -19.83
CA GLY A 130 -0.64 1.33 -20.90
C GLY A 130 -0.81 -0.11 -20.42
N LEU A 131 -0.75 -0.37 -19.11
CA LEU A 131 -0.90 -1.70 -18.54
C LEU A 131 -2.33 -2.25 -18.72
N ARG A 132 -2.48 -3.58 -18.66
CA ARG A 132 -3.80 -4.26 -18.71
C ARG A 132 -4.78 -3.70 -17.68
N VAL A 133 -4.27 -3.38 -16.49
CA VAL A 133 -4.97 -2.61 -15.46
C VAL A 133 -4.17 -1.32 -15.26
N PRO A 134 -4.64 -0.17 -15.81
CA PRO A 134 -3.88 1.07 -15.75
C PRO A 134 -3.70 1.57 -14.31
N GLU A 135 -2.48 1.99 -13.98
CA GLU A 135 -2.21 2.75 -12.77
C GLU A 135 -2.49 4.23 -13.04
N LYS A 136 -3.53 4.78 -12.40
CA LYS A 136 -4.03 6.15 -12.66
C LYS A 136 -3.55 7.17 -11.63
N VAL A 137 -3.09 6.72 -10.47
CA VAL A 137 -2.62 7.60 -9.39
C VAL A 137 -1.22 8.13 -9.73
N PRO A 138 -0.93 9.40 -9.43
CA PRO A 138 0.36 10.01 -9.77
C PRO A 138 1.50 9.55 -8.86
N PHE A 139 1.19 9.18 -7.62
CA PHE A 139 2.11 8.69 -6.61
C PHE A 139 1.34 7.85 -5.59
N ARG A 140 2.08 7.22 -4.68
CA ARG A 140 1.50 6.37 -3.65
C ARG A 140 1.32 7.15 -2.35
N LEU A 141 0.07 7.26 -1.90
CA LEU A 141 -0.31 7.86 -0.62
C LEU A 141 -1.36 6.97 0.05
N THR A 142 -0.93 5.82 0.54
CA THR A 142 -1.79 4.86 1.26
C THR A 142 -1.92 5.26 2.73
N ALA A 143 -2.93 4.75 3.43
CA ALA A 143 -3.16 5.03 4.85
C ALA A 143 -1.90 4.93 5.73
N ASN A 144 -1.10 3.86 5.58
CA ASN A 144 0.15 3.69 6.34
C ASN A 144 1.22 4.76 6.03
N LEU A 145 1.24 5.33 4.82
CA LEU A 145 2.19 6.39 4.48
C LEU A 145 1.71 7.74 5.03
N GLU A 146 0.41 8.00 4.94
CA GLU A 146 -0.22 9.23 5.40
C GLU A 146 -0.18 9.35 6.93
N THR A 147 -0.55 8.29 7.66
CA THR A 147 -0.49 8.27 9.13
C THR A 147 0.93 8.55 9.66
N ALA A 148 1.96 8.04 8.96
CA ALA A 148 3.35 8.29 9.32
C ALA A 148 3.82 9.75 9.10
N LEU A 149 3.04 10.60 8.44
CA LEU A 149 3.30 12.04 8.34
C LEU A 149 2.93 12.80 9.63
N GLY A 150 2.24 12.13 10.56
CA GLY A 150 1.76 12.68 11.81
C GLY A 150 0.29 13.07 11.76
N VAL A 151 -0.19 13.67 12.85
CA VAL A 151 -1.62 13.94 13.08
C VAL A 151 -2.25 14.91 12.07
N THR A 152 -1.45 15.73 11.40
CA THR A 152 -1.93 16.65 10.35
C THR A 152 -2.03 15.97 8.98
N GLY A 153 -1.48 14.76 8.83
CA GLY A 153 -1.47 14.03 7.57
C GLY A 153 -0.77 14.83 6.47
N VAL A 154 -1.55 15.31 5.50
CA VAL A 154 -1.07 16.05 4.32
C VAL A 154 -1.38 17.56 4.33
N GLU A 155 -1.91 18.09 5.44
CA GLU A 155 -2.24 19.52 5.61
C GLU A 155 -1.02 20.37 6.01
#